data_AF-A0A710JWE8-F1
#
_entry.id   AF-A0A710JWE8-F1
#
_cell.length_a   1.000
_cell.length_b   1.000
_cell.length_c   1.000
_cell.angle_alpha   90.00
_cell.angle_beta   90.00
_cell.angle_gamma   90.00
#
_symmetry.space_group_name_H-M   'P 1'
#
loop_
_entity.id
_entity.type
_entity.pdbx_description
1 polymer ?
#
loop_
_entity_poly.entity_id
_entity_poly.type
_entity_poly.pdbx_seq_one_letter_code
_entity_poly.pdbx_strand_id
1 'polypeptide(L)'
;GVLKDGTGTPVQNCTIQLKACRTSTTVVVNTVASENPDDAGRYSMDVEQGQYTVTLLVDGYPPSHAGVITVYDDSKPGTLNDFLGAMTEDDVRPEALRRFEAMVEEVARQASEASRNATAAGQASEQAQTSAGQASESATAAVNAAGAAEASATQAASSAASAESSAGTATTKAGKASASAASADTARTAAAASAAAAKTSEANADASRTAAGDSAAAAAASATAAQTSAERAGASETAAKTSETQAASSAGDAGASATAAAASEKAAAASAAEAKTSETNAATSASTSAASATAASSSASEASTHAAASDTSASLAAQSSTAAGAAATRAEDAAKRAEDIADVISLEDASLTKKGIVKLSSATDSDSEALAATPKAVHAV
;
A
#
# COMPACT_ATOMS: atom_id res chain seq x y z
N GLY A 1 10.50 -110.79 -145.41
CA GLY A 1 9.35 -110.40 -144.55
C GLY A 1 8.04 -110.94 -145.12
N VAL A 2 6.89 -110.58 -144.53
CA VAL A 2 5.57 -110.79 -145.15
C VAL A 2 4.98 -109.41 -145.41
N LEU A 3 4.66 -109.10 -146.67
CA LEU A 3 4.04 -107.83 -147.03
C LEU A 3 2.56 -107.92 -146.72
N LYS A 4 2.10 -107.05 -145.83
CA LYS A 4 0.70 -106.98 -145.39
C LYS A 4 0.11 -105.63 -145.77
N ASP A 5 -1.16 -105.62 -146.16
CA ASP A 5 -1.90 -104.37 -146.33
C ASP A 5 -2.31 -103.76 -144.98
N GLY A 6 -2.99 -102.61 -145.01
CA GLY A 6 -3.53 -101.94 -143.82
C GLY A 6 -4.61 -102.75 -143.07
N THR A 7 -5.05 -103.90 -143.59
CA THR A 7 -5.96 -104.85 -142.92
C THR A 7 -5.24 -106.08 -142.37
N GLY A 8 -3.93 -106.19 -142.58
CA GLY A 8 -3.11 -107.32 -142.13
C GLY A 8 -3.15 -108.54 -143.06
N THR A 9 -3.84 -108.45 -144.20
CA THR A 9 -3.96 -109.53 -145.19
C THR A 9 -2.72 -109.57 -146.09
N PRO A 10 -2.20 -110.76 -146.47
CA PRO A 10 -1.06 -110.84 -147.37
C PRO A 10 -1.38 -110.25 -148.75
N VAL A 11 -0.53 -109.36 -149.24
CA VAL A 11 -0.71 -108.73 -150.56
C VAL A 11 -0.16 -109.65 -151.64
N GLN A 12 -1.05 -110.27 -152.41
CA GLN A 12 -0.71 -111.13 -153.55
C GLN A 12 -0.54 -110.31 -154.84
N ASN A 13 0.19 -110.84 -155.83
CA ASN A 13 0.43 -110.20 -157.14
C ASN A 13 1.00 -108.77 -157.04
N CYS A 14 1.87 -108.52 -156.06
CA CYS A 14 2.62 -107.27 -155.90
C CYS A 14 4.08 -107.46 -156.35
N THR A 15 4.75 -106.39 -156.76
CA THR A 15 6.19 -106.30 -156.95
C THR A 15 6.71 -105.21 -156.01
N ILE A 16 7.61 -105.58 -155.11
CA ILE A 16 8.32 -104.64 -154.25
C ILE A 16 9.54 -104.14 -155.02
N GLN A 17 9.63 -102.83 -155.23
CA GLN A 17 10.78 -102.17 -155.86
C GLN A 17 11.51 -101.32 -154.85
N LEU A 18 12.81 -101.57 -154.70
CA LEU A 18 13.72 -100.75 -153.93
C LEU A 18 14.63 -100.00 -154.88
N LYS A 19 14.53 -98.67 -154.87
CA LYS A 19 15.34 -97.78 -155.70
C LYS A 19 16.32 -97.00 -154.85
N ALA A 20 17.62 -97.14 -155.09
CA ALA A 20 18.64 -96.42 -154.32
C ALA A 20 18.50 -94.89 -154.46
N CYS A 21 18.36 -94.16 -153.34
CA CYS A 21 18.20 -92.70 -153.28
C CYS A 21 19.51 -91.94 -153.48
N ARG A 22 20.62 -92.52 -153.00
CA ARG A 22 21.96 -91.92 -153.05
C ARG A 22 22.97 -93.01 -153.36
N THR A 23 24.04 -92.68 -154.10
CA THR A 23 25.14 -93.61 -154.36
C THR A 23 25.81 -93.94 -153.03
N SER A 24 25.72 -95.19 -152.59
CA SER A 24 26.47 -95.73 -151.47
C SER A 24 27.77 -96.37 -151.96
N THR A 25 28.57 -96.88 -151.02
CA THR A 25 29.84 -97.57 -151.32
C THR A 25 29.65 -98.88 -152.09
N THR A 26 28.49 -99.54 -151.98
CA THR A 26 28.20 -100.82 -152.66
C THR A 26 27.06 -100.73 -153.68
N VAL A 27 26.24 -99.67 -153.64
CA VAL A 27 25.09 -99.50 -154.54
C VAL A 27 25.07 -98.12 -155.20
N VAL A 28 24.91 -98.11 -156.53
CA VAL A 28 24.81 -96.87 -157.32
C VAL A 28 23.39 -96.32 -157.29
N VAL A 29 23.23 -94.99 -157.18
CA VAL A 29 21.92 -94.31 -157.20
C VAL A 29 21.09 -94.71 -158.44
N ASN A 30 19.76 -94.75 -158.30
CA ASN A 30 18.79 -95.16 -159.33
C ASN A 30 18.83 -96.65 -159.74
N THR A 31 19.70 -97.48 -159.17
CA THR A 31 19.56 -98.93 -159.31
C THR A 31 18.27 -99.40 -158.64
N VAL A 32 17.58 -100.33 -159.29
CA VAL A 32 16.31 -100.88 -158.82
C VAL A 32 16.47 -102.38 -158.67
N ALA A 33 16.14 -102.90 -157.49
CA ALA A 33 15.94 -104.32 -157.30
C ALA A 33 14.45 -104.58 -157.01
N SER A 34 13.94 -105.61 -157.67
CA SER A 34 12.51 -105.93 -157.72
C SER A 34 12.29 -107.37 -157.30
N GLU A 35 11.33 -107.59 -156.41
CA GLU A 35 10.95 -108.93 -155.97
C GLU A 35 9.44 -109.07 -155.92
N ASN A 36 8.94 -110.23 -156.35
CA ASN A 36 7.53 -110.57 -156.33
C ASN A 36 7.26 -111.51 -155.14
N PRO A 37 6.41 -111.11 -154.17
CA PRO A 37 6.02 -112.00 -153.09
C PRO A 37 5.22 -113.20 -153.63
N ASP A 38 5.29 -114.32 -152.91
CA ASP A 38 4.49 -115.53 -153.21
C ASP A 38 2.98 -115.36 -152.90
N ASP A 39 2.17 -116.39 -153.19
CA ASP A 39 0.72 -116.40 -152.90
C ASP A 39 0.39 -116.19 -151.40
N ALA A 40 1.38 -116.30 -150.50
CA ALA A 40 1.26 -116.02 -149.07
C ALA A 40 1.83 -114.63 -148.67
N GLY A 41 2.16 -113.77 -149.64
CA GLY A 41 2.72 -112.43 -149.44
C GLY A 41 4.15 -112.42 -148.87
N ARG A 42 4.87 -113.55 -148.91
CA ARG A 42 6.24 -113.65 -148.41
C ARG A 42 7.21 -113.15 -149.47
N TYR A 43 8.13 -112.29 -149.06
CA TYR A 43 9.21 -111.77 -149.89
C TYR A 43 10.54 -111.88 -149.12
N SER A 44 11.64 -112.05 -149.82
CA SER A 44 12.98 -112.13 -149.26
C SER A 44 14.00 -111.55 -150.23
N MET A 45 14.37 -110.29 -149.99
CA MET A 45 15.38 -109.59 -150.79
C MET A 45 16.60 -109.33 -149.93
N ASP A 46 17.78 -109.67 -150.45
CA ASP A 46 19.03 -109.18 -149.88
C ASP A 46 19.25 -107.74 -150.35
N VAL A 47 19.31 -106.81 -149.39
CA VAL A 47 19.46 -105.36 -149.64
C VAL A 47 20.77 -104.89 -149.04
N GLU A 48 21.64 -104.36 -149.90
CA GLU A 48 22.93 -103.77 -149.52
C GLU A 48 22.78 -102.48 -148.71
N GLN A 49 23.84 -102.05 -147.98
CA GLN A 49 23.80 -100.81 -147.20
C GLN A 49 23.54 -99.57 -148.07
N GLY A 50 22.63 -98.71 -147.61
CA GLY A 50 22.25 -97.52 -148.34
C GLY A 50 20.87 -97.02 -147.98
N GLN A 51 20.51 -95.90 -148.61
CA GLN A 51 19.18 -95.33 -148.48
C GLN A 51 18.37 -95.63 -149.75
N TYR A 52 17.19 -96.22 -149.58
CA TYR A 52 16.36 -96.71 -150.67
C TYR A 52 14.95 -96.16 -150.57
N THR A 53 14.41 -95.72 -151.71
CA THR A 53 12.98 -95.45 -151.87
C THR A 53 12.27 -96.76 -152.17
N VAL A 54 11.28 -97.07 -151.36
CA VAL A 54 10.45 -98.26 -151.46
C VAL A 54 9.20 -97.93 -152.28
N THR A 55 8.97 -98.66 -153.36
CA THR A 55 7.76 -98.55 -154.21
C THR A 55 7.08 -99.91 -154.33
N LEU A 56 5.77 -99.95 -154.14
CA LEU A 56 4.94 -101.15 -154.24
C LEU A 56 4.09 -101.05 -155.52
N LEU A 57 4.22 -102.04 -156.42
CA LEU A 57 3.46 -102.13 -157.66
C LEU A 57 2.51 -103.32 -157.54
N VAL A 58 1.19 -103.13 -157.59
CA VAL A 58 0.21 -104.22 -157.51
C VAL A 58 -0.48 -104.36 -158.87
N ASP A 59 -0.62 -105.58 -159.39
CA ASP A 59 -1.19 -105.80 -160.73
C ASP A 59 -2.62 -105.24 -160.82
N GLY A 60 -2.86 -104.38 -161.81
CA GLY A 60 -4.10 -103.60 -161.97
C GLY A 60 -4.18 -102.26 -161.22
N TYR A 61 -3.18 -101.87 -160.41
CA TYR A 61 -3.12 -100.58 -159.67
C TYR A 61 -1.85 -99.76 -159.98
N PRO A 62 -1.91 -98.41 -159.91
CA PRO A 62 -0.74 -97.57 -160.14
C PRO A 62 0.35 -97.73 -159.06
N PRO A 63 1.64 -97.55 -159.39
CA PRO A 63 2.76 -97.67 -158.44
C PRO A 63 2.62 -96.74 -157.22
N SER A 64 2.75 -97.29 -156.00
CA SER A 64 2.63 -96.53 -154.74
C SER A 64 3.98 -96.41 -154.03
N HIS A 65 4.40 -95.19 -153.69
CA HIS A 65 5.65 -94.97 -152.93
C HIS A 65 5.37 -95.19 -151.43
N ALA A 66 5.97 -96.24 -150.85
CA ALA A 66 5.77 -96.64 -149.47
C ALA A 66 6.63 -95.85 -148.47
N GLY A 67 7.76 -95.30 -148.92
CA GLY A 67 8.62 -94.43 -148.11
C GLY A 67 10.10 -94.60 -148.43
N VAL A 68 10.96 -94.09 -147.55
CA VAL A 68 12.42 -94.23 -147.65
C VAL A 68 12.90 -95.05 -146.47
N ILE A 69 13.72 -96.06 -146.74
CA ILE A 69 14.41 -96.84 -145.72
C ILE A 69 15.90 -96.53 -145.77
N THR A 70 16.56 -96.60 -144.61
CA THR A 70 18.01 -96.55 -144.51
C THR A 70 18.50 -97.87 -143.93
N VAL A 71 19.28 -98.61 -144.70
CA VAL A 71 19.93 -99.85 -144.28
C VAL A 71 21.37 -99.52 -143.91
N TYR A 72 21.71 -99.73 -142.65
CA TYR A 72 23.07 -99.61 -142.11
C TYR A 72 23.78 -100.97 -142.14
N ASP A 73 25.11 -100.98 -142.05
CA ASP A 73 25.95 -102.20 -142.05
C ASP A 73 25.58 -103.17 -140.90
N ASP A 74 25.15 -102.63 -139.76
CA ASP A 74 24.71 -103.38 -138.58
C ASP A 74 23.19 -103.62 -138.53
N SER A 75 22.48 -103.29 -139.61
CA SER A 75 21.03 -103.48 -139.67
C SER A 75 20.66 -104.96 -139.70
N LYS A 76 19.87 -105.37 -138.71
CA LYS A 76 19.39 -106.76 -138.61
C LYS A 76 18.32 -107.06 -139.67
N PRO A 77 18.24 -108.30 -140.19
CA PRO A 77 17.16 -108.72 -141.08
C PRO A 77 15.79 -108.45 -140.42
N GLY A 78 14.91 -107.78 -141.15
CA GLY A 78 13.62 -107.32 -140.62
C GLY A 78 12.56 -107.25 -141.70
N THR A 79 11.35 -106.83 -141.32
CA THR A 79 10.30 -106.51 -142.28
C THR A 79 10.53 -105.11 -142.85
N LEU A 80 10.01 -104.87 -144.04
CA LEU A 80 10.13 -103.57 -144.72
C LEU A 80 9.51 -102.45 -143.87
N ASN A 81 8.48 -102.79 -143.09
CA ASN A 81 7.84 -101.90 -142.14
C ASN A 81 8.74 -101.51 -140.97
N ASP A 82 9.62 -102.39 -140.50
CA ASP A 82 10.56 -102.09 -139.40
C ASP A 82 11.56 -101.01 -139.82
N PHE A 83 12.03 -101.10 -141.06
CA PHE A 83 12.97 -100.12 -141.63
C PHE A 83 12.33 -98.77 -141.95
N LEU A 84 11.03 -98.74 -142.24
CA LEU A 84 10.28 -97.50 -142.44
C LEU A 84 9.99 -96.74 -141.12
N GLY A 85 10.24 -97.35 -139.95
CA GLY A 85 9.89 -96.80 -138.63
C GLY A 85 11.04 -96.34 -137.73
N ALA A 86 12.31 -96.41 -138.16
CA ALA A 86 13.47 -96.07 -137.33
C ALA A 86 13.77 -94.54 -137.30
N MET A 87 14.01 -93.96 -136.11
CA MET A 87 14.35 -92.53 -135.91
C MET A 87 15.79 -92.17 -136.31
N THR A 88 16.04 -90.90 -136.68
CA THR A 88 17.32 -90.43 -137.26
C THR A 88 18.11 -89.47 -136.36
N GLU A 89 19.42 -89.39 -136.60
CA GLU A 89 20.44 -88.71 -135.75
C GLU A 89 20.28 -87.17 -135.61
N ASP A 90 19.50 -86.53 -136.48
CA ASP A 90 19.23 -85.08 -136.43
C ASP A 90 18.37 -84.66 -135.22
N ASP A 91 17.68 -85.59 -134.56
CA ASP A 91 16.75 -85.28 -133.47
C ASP A 91 17.45 -84.95 -132.12
N VAL A 92 18.74 -85.28 -131.92
CA VAL A 92 19.39 -85.25 -130.60
C VAL A 92 20.23 -83.99 -130.32
N ARG A 93 20.74 -83.30 -131.36
CA ARG A 93 21.68 -82.16 -131.22
C ARG A 93 21.09 -80.86 -130.61
N PRO A 94 19.82 -80.49 -130.79
CA PRO A 94 19.25 -79.28 -130.20
C PRO A 94 19.10 -79.34 -128.67
N GLU A 95 18.97 -80.54 -128.10
CA GLU A 95 18.58 -80.69 -126.68
C GLU A 95 19.75 -80.42 -125.72
N ALA A 96 20.98 -80.80 -126.09
CA ALA A 96 22.17 -80.63 -125.25
C ALA A 96 22.56 -79.15 -125.04
N LEU A 97 22.47 -78.32 -126.09
CA LEU A 97 22.74 -76.88 -126.01
C LEU A 97 21.72 -76.16 -125.11
N ARG A 98 20.43 -76.52 -125.23
CA ARG A 98 19.39 -75.99 -124.34
C ARG A 98 19.64 -76.28 -122.86
N ARG A 99 20.18 -77.46 -122.53
CA ARG A 99 20.52 -77.84 -121.15
C ARG A 99 21.73 -77.07 -120.62
N PHE A 100 22.73 -76.81 -121.45
CA PHE A 100 23.91 -76.01 -121.06
C PHE A 100 23.57 -74.54 -120.86
N GLU A 101 22.78 -73.94 -121.75
CA GLU A 101 22.28 -72.56 -121.60
C GLU A 101 21.46 -72.39 -120.31
N ALA A 102 20.56 -73.33 -120.01
CA ALA A 102 19.80 -73.32 -118.75
C ALA A 102 20.71 -73.41 -117.50
N MET A 103 21.82 -74.14 -117.56
CA MET A 103 22.78 -74.23 -116.45
C MET A 103 23.55 -72.93 -116.26
N VAL A 104 23.98 -72.27 -117.35
CA VAL A 104 24.68 -70.98 -117.27
C VAL A 104 23.74 -69.89 -116.76
N GLU A 105 22.48 -69.88 -117.20
CA GLU A 105 21.45 -68.97 -116.69
C GLU A 105 21.19 -69.20 -115.20
N GLU A 106 21.16 -70.46 -114.76
CA GLU A 106 21.03 -70.82 -113.35
C GLU A 106 22.23 -70.39 -112.50
N VAL A 107 23.46 -70.55 -113.00
CA VAL A 107 24.68 -70.04 -112.31
C VAL A 107 24.66 -68.51 -112.25
N ALA A 108 24.22 -67.82 -113.30
CA ALA A 108 24.07 -66.37 -113.30
C ALA A 108 23.00 -65.88 -112.32
N ARG A 109 21.89 -66.61 -112.20
CA ARG A 109 20.84 -66.39 -111.19
C ARG A 109 21.41 -66.56 -109.78
N GLN A 110 22.11 -67.67 -109.53
CA GLN A 110 22.73 -67.94 -108.23
C GLN A 110 23.78 -66.90 -107.84
N ALA A 111 24.62 -66.45 -108.80
CA ALA A 111 25.59 -65.39 -108.55
C ALA A 111 24.91 -64.04 -108.22
N SER A 112 23.82 -63.73 -108.90
CA SER A 112 23.00 -62.53 -108.62
C SER A 112 22.36 -62.60 -107.23
N GLU A 113 21.86 -63.77 -106.83
CA GLU A 113 21.33 -64.00 -105.49
C GLU A 113 22.39 -63.91 -104.41
N ALA A 114 23.57 -64.49 -104.64
CA ALA A 114 24.71 -64.37 -103.72
C ALA A 114 25.13 -62.91 -103.53
N SER A 115 25.17 -62.11 -104.60
CA SER A 115 25.44 -60.67 -104.52
C SER A 115 24.37 -59.93 -103.72
N ARG A 116 23.08 -60.16 -104.01
CA ARG A 116 21.97 -59.57 -103.24
C ARG A 116 22.03 -59.95 -101.77
N ASN A 117 22.32 -61.22 -101.47
CA ASN A 117 22.44 -61.71 -100.10
C ASN A 117 23.64 -61.08 -99.38
N ALA A 118 24.78 -60.90 -100.05
CA ALA A 118 25.95 -60.21 -99.48
C ALA A 118 25.65 -58.74 -99.18
N THR A 119 24.95 -58.04 -100.09
CA THR A 119 24.49 -56.66 -99.85
C THR A 119 23.52 -56.59 -98.67
N ALA A 120 22.54 -57.49 -98.60
CA ALA A 120 21.59 -57.56 -97.49
C ALA A 120 22.30 -57.86 -96.15
N ALA A 121 23.30 -58.74 -96.15
CA ALA A 121 24.12 -59.02 -94.97
C ALA A 121 24.95 -57.80 -94.55
N GLY A 122 25.51 -57.05 -95.50
CA GLY A 122 26.21 -55.80 -95.22
C GLY A 122 25.30 -54.75 -94.58
N GLN A 123 24.13 -54.52 -95.16
CA GLN A 123 23.11 -53.61 -94.62
C GLN A 123 22.63 -54.06 -93.22
N ALA A 124 22.42 -55.36 -93.01
CA ALA A 124 22.04 -55.89 -91.70
C ALA A 124 23.16 -55.68 -90.66
N SER A 125 24.43 -55.83 -91.05
CA SER A 125 25.58 -55.54 -90.18
C SER A 125 25.65 -54.05 -89.79
N GLU A 126 25.46 -53.14 -90.75
CA GLU A 126 25.41 -51.69 -90.49
C GLU A 126 24.25 -51.33 -89.56
N GLN A 127 23.08 -51.95 -89.75
CA GLN A 127 21.92 -51.75 -88.89
C GLN A 127 22.16 -52.29 -87.47
N ALA A 128 22.83 -53.42 -87.32
CA ALA A 128 23.22 -53.98 -86.03
C ALA A 128 24.23 -53.08 -85.30
N GLN A 129 25.23 -52.55 -86.01
CA GLN A 129 26.18 -51.58 -85.46
C GLN A 129 25.49 -50.29 -84.99
N THR A 130 24.57 -49.76 -85.80
CA THR A 130 23.74 -48.60 -85.43
C THR A 130 22.93 -48.88 -84.17
N SER A 131 22.26 -50.04 -84.12
CA SER A 131 21.46 -50.45 -82.97
C SER A 131 22.30 -50.62 -81.70
N ALA A 132 23.52 -51.17 -81.83
CA ALA A 132 24.47 -51.29 -80.73
C ALA A 132 24.93 -49.91 -80.21
N GLY A 133 25.18 -48.96 -81.13
CA GLY A 133 25.48 -47.56 -80.79
C GLY A 133 24.35 -46.91 -79.99
N GLN A 134 23.11 -47.02 -80.49
CA GLN A 134 21.91 -46.51 -79.81
C GLN A 134 21.70 -47.14 -78.44
N ALA A 135 21.98 -48.44 -78.28
CA ALA A 135 21.90 -49.13 -77.00
C ALA A 135 22.96 -48.60 -76.01
N SER A 136 24.18 -48.35 -76.46
CA SER A 136 25.26 -47.77 -75.65
C SER A 136 24.93 -46.34 -75.21
N GLU A 137 24.41 -45.52 -76.13
CA GLU A 137 23.94 -44.16 -75.82
C GLU A 137 22.78 -44.19 -74.81
N SER A 138 21.82 -45.09 -75.00
CA SER A 138 20.69 -45.28 -74.06
C SER A 138 21.17 -45.73 -72.68
N ALA A 139 22.13 -46.64 -72.61
CA ALA A 139 22.73 -47.08 -71.35
C ALA A 139 23.44 -45.91 -70.63
N THR A 140 24.16 -45.08 -71.38
CA THR A 140 24.82 -43.88 -70.84
C THR A 140 23.79 -42.87 -70.32
N ALA A 141 22.72 -42.63 -71.08
CA ALA A 141 21.63 -41.76 -70.66
C ALA A 141 20.94 -42.27 -69.38
N ALA A 142 20.74 -43.58 -69.25
CA ALA A 142 20.16 -44.19 -68.06
C ALA A 142 21.05 -44.02 -66.82
N VAL A 143 22.37 -44.21 -66.96
CA VAL A 143 23.33 -43.98 -65.86
C VAL A 143 23.32 -42.51 -65.44
N ASN A 144 23.33 -41.57 -66.39
CA ASN A 144 23.27 -40.14 -66.08
C ASN A 144 21.96 -39.76 -65.39
N ALA A 145 20.83 -40.32 -65.82
CA ALA A 145 19.53 -40.10 -65.19
C ALA A 145 19.50 -40.65 -63.76
N ALA A 146 20.10 -41.83 -63.52
CA ALA A 146 20.23 -42.40 -62.18
C ALA A 146 21.08 -41.49 -61.26
N GLY A 147 22.21 -40.99 -61.75
CA GLY A 147 23.05 -40.05 -61.00
C GLY A 147 22.34 -38.73 -60.69
N ALA A 148 21.56 -38.18 -61.63
CA ALA A 148 20.74 -36.99 -61.41
C ALA A 148 19.64 -37.22 -60.37
N ALA A 149 19.03 -38.41 -60.35
CA ALA A 149 18.04 -38.80 -59.36
C ALA A 149 18.67 -38.93 -57.95
N GLU A 150 19.86 -39.53 -57.84
CA GLU A 150 20.61 -39.63 -56.58
C GLU A 150 20.99 -38.25 -56.02
N ALA A 151 21.48 -37.36 -56.88
CA ALA A 151 21.78 -35.97 -56.51
C ALA A 151 20.52 -35.24 -56.02
N SER A 152 19.39 -35.43 -56.70
CA SER A 152 18.10 -34.85 -56.32
C SER A 152 17.61 -35.39 -54.96
N ALA A 153 17.78 -36.69 -54.71
CA ALA A 153 17.44 -37.30 -53.42
C ALA A 153 18.30 -36.72 -52.27
N THR A 154 19.59 -36.51 -52.51
CA THR A 154 20.52 -35.90 -51.54
C THR A 154 20.14 -34.44 -51.24
N GLN A 155 19.77 -33.67 -52.27
CA GLN A 155 19.29 -32.30 -52.10
C GLN A 155 17.98 -32.24 -51.30
N ALA A 156 17.05 -33.17 -51.55
CA ALA A 156 15.80 -33.28 -50.80
C ALA A 156 16.07 -33.60 -49.33
N ALA A 157 16.96 -34.55 -49.04
CA ALA A 157 17.35 -34.90 -47.67
C ALA A 157 17.99 -33.70 -46.94
N SER A 158 18.87 -32.96 -47.60
CA SER A 158 19.51 -31.75 -47.03
C SER A 158 18.48 -30.65 -46.73
N SER A 159 17.48 -30.50 -47.61
CA SER A 159 16.40 -29.54 -47.44
C SER A 159 15.49 -29.93 -46.28
N ALA A 160 15.18 -31.22 -46.12
CA ALA A 160 14.42 -31.74 -44.98
C ALA A 160 15.16 -31.49 -43.65
N ALA A 161 16.45 -31.79 -43.57
CA ALA A 161 17.27 -31.51 -42.38
C ALA A 161 17.31 -30.01 -42.03
N SER A 162 17.38 -29.15 -43.04
CA SER A 162 17.33 -27.69 -42.87
C SER A 162 15.97 -27.22 -42.34
N ALA A 163 14.88 -27.82 -42.82
CA ALA A 163 13.52 -27.54 -42.35
C ALA A 163 13.33 -27.99 -40.89
N GLU A 164 13.84 -29.17 -40.51
CA GLU A 164 13.81 -29.67 -39.13
C GLU A 164 14.57 -28.74 -38.17
N SER A 165 15.79 -28.31 -38.56
CA SER A 165 16.58 -27.34 -37.79
C SER A 165 15.85 -26.00 -37.62
N SER A 166 15.20 -25.52 -38.69
CA SER A 166 14.38 -24.31 -38.66
C SER A 166 13.17 -24.45 -37.73
N ALA A 167 12.49 -25.60 -37.74
CA ALA A 167 11.38 -25.90 -36.84
C ALA A 167 11.82 -25.97 -35.37
N GLY A 168 12.99 -26.56 -35.08
CA GLY A 168 13.59 -26.56 -33.75
C GLY A 168 13.92 -25.15 -33.25
N THR A 169 14.47 -24.30 -34.14
CA THR A 169 14.72 -22.88 -33.85
C THR A 169 13.44 -22.12 -33.56
N ALA A 170 12.38 -22.34 -34.36
CA ALA A 170 11.07 -21.72 -34.15
C ALA A 170 10.46 -22.13 -32.80
N THR A 171 10.55 -23.42 -32.45
CA THR A 171 10.09 -23.95 -31.15
C THR A 171 10.83 -23.31 -29.99
N THR A 172 12.16 -23.17 -30.10
CA THR A 172 12.97 -22.48 -29.09
C THR A 172 12.60 -21.01 -28.94
N LYS A 173 12.37 -20.30 -30.05
CA LYS A 173 11.92 -18.90 -30.02
C LYS A 173 10.53 -18.75 -29.40
N ALA A 174 9.60 -19.66 -29.71
CA ALA A 174 8.28 -19.68 -29.09
C ALA A 174 8.39 -19.87 -27.57
N GLY A 175 9.22 -20.82 -27.10
CA GLY A 175 9.47 -21.01 -25.67
C GLY A 175 10.05 -19.77 -24.98
N LYS A 176 11.02 -19.10 -25.62
CA LYS A 176 11.58 -17.82 -25.12
C LYS A 176 10.51 -16.72 -25.05
N ALA A 177 9.67 -16.60 -26.07
CA ALA A 177 8.58 -15.62 -26.10
C ALA A 177 7.57 -15.87 -24.95
N SER A 178 7.19 -17.13 -24.71
CA SER A 178 6.32 -17.50 -23.58
C SER A 178 6.95 -17.15 -22.22
N ALA A 179 8.25 -17.42 -22.05
CA ALA A 179 8.97 -17.06 -20.83
C ALA A 179 9.03 -15.53 -20.62
N SER A 180 9.27 -14.76 -21.70
CA SER A 180 9.24 -13.30 -21.67
C SER A 180 7.85 -12.76 -21.33
N ALA A 181 6.77 -13.37 -21.84
CA ALA A 181 5.40 -13.00 -21.49
C ALA A 181 5.11 -13.23 -19.99
N ALA A 182 5.51 -14.40 -19.45
CA ALA A 182 5.37 -14.69 -18.01
C ALA A 182 6.16 -13.72 -17.12
N SER A 183 7.36 -13.34 -17.56
CA SER A 183 8.17 -12.31 -16.88
C SER A 183 7.50 -10.93 -16.92
N ALA A 184 6.87 -10.57 -18.04
CA ALA A 184 6.10 -9.33 -18.16
C ALA A 184 4.88 -9.30 -17.24
N ASP A 185 4.15 -10.42 -17.11
CA ASP A 185 3.04 -10.53 -16.15
C ASP A 185 3.49 -10.44 -14.69
N THR A 186 4.64 -11.04 -14.38
CA THR A 186 5.27 -10.91 -13.06
C THR A 186 5.63 -9.46 -12.76
N ALA A 187 6.25 -8.77 -13.73
CA ALA A 187 6.61 -7.36 -13.60
C ALA A 187 5.37 -6.46 -13.45
N ARG A 188 4.30 -6.73 -14.19
CA ARG A 188 3.00 -6.02 -14.06
C ARG A 188 2.42 -6.18 -12.66
N THR A 189 2.47 -7.40 -12.11
CA THR A 189 1.99 -7.68 -10.74
C THR A 189 2.83 -6.96 -9.68
N ALA A 190 4.16 -6.99 -9.84
CA ALA A 190 5.07 -6.26 -8.96
C ALA A 190 4.81 -4.74 -9.00
N ALA A 191 4.61 -4.17 -10.19
CA ALA A 191 4.29 -2.76 -10.35
C ALA A 191 2.95 -2.38 -9.68
N ALA A 192 1.92 -3.23 -9.79
CA ALA A 192 0.65 -3.03 -9.11
C ALA A 192 0.80 -3.06 -7.58
N ALA A 193 1.61 -3.97 -7.04
CA ALA A 193 1.91 -4.03 -5.62
C ALA A 193 2.67 -2.78 -5.14
N SER A 194 3.66 -2.30 -5.90
CA SER A 194 4.36 -1.05 -5.61
C SER A 194 3.43 0.17 -5.62
N ALA A 195 2.49 0.23 -6.56
CA ALA A 195 1.48 1.30 -6.60
C ALA A 195 0.55 1.27 -5.38
N ALA A 196 0.15 0.08 -4.92
CA ALA A 196 -0.64 -0.06 -3.69
C ALA A 196 0.15 0.39 -2.45
N ALA A 197 1.43 -0.01 -2.34
CA ALA A 197 2.30 0.41 -1.26
C ALA A 197 2.51 1.93 -1.23
N ALA A 198 2.63 2.57 -2.40
CA ALA A 198 2.72 4.02 -2.51
C ALA A 198 1.46 4.73 -1.96
N LYS A 199 0.25 4.23 -2.29
CA LYS A 199 -1.01 4.75 -1.73
C LYS A 199 -1.11 4.58 -0.22
N THR A 200 -0.63 3.46 0.32
CA THR A 200 -0.55 3.27 1.78
C THR A 200 0.41 4.27 2.42
N SER A 201 1.57 4.52 1.82
CA SER A 201 2.52 5.53 2.30
C SER A 201 1.94 6.94 2.27
N GLU A 202 1.17 7.30 1.23
CA GLU A 202 0.45 8.57 1.14
C GLU A 202 -0.56 8.73 2.28
N ALA A 203 -1.38 7.70 2.53
CA ALA A 203 -2.33 7.70 3.65
C ALA A 203 -1.63 7.82 5.02
N ASN A 204 -0.49 7.15 5.20
CA ASN A 204 0.30 7.25 6.43
C ASN A 204 0.90 8.66 6.62
N ALA A 205 1.31 9.31 5.54
CA ALA A 205 1.81 10.68 5.57
C ALA A 205 0.69 11.67 5.94
N ASP A 206 -0.50 11.50 5.38
CA ASP A 206 -1.69 12.29 5.73
C ASP A 206 -2.10 12.08 7.21
N ALA A 207 -2.12 10.84 7.70
CA ALA A 207 -2.39 10.54 9.10
C ALA A 207 -1.35 11.18 10.03
N SER A 208 -0.07 11.13 9.66
CA SER A 208 1.01 11.78 10.41
C SER A 208 0.86 13.31 10.43
N ARG A 209 0.43 13.91 9.31
CA ARG A 209 0.14 15.36 9.25
C ARG A 209 -1.00 15.74 10.19
N THR A 210 -2.07 14.96 10.24
CA THR A 210 -3.19 15.19 11.18
C THR A 210 -2.73 15.07 12.62
N ALA A 211 -2.00 14.01 12.98
CA ALA A 211 -1.49 13.81 14.34
C ALA A 211 -0.53 14.94 14.79
N ALA A 212 0.28 15.46 13.87
CA ALA A 212 1.12 16.63 14.13
C ALA A 212 0.27 17.89 14.39
N GLY A 213 -0.80 18.09 13.63
CA GLY A 213 -1.77 19.16 13.85
C GLY A 213 -2.45 19.09 15.22
N ASP A 214 -2.94 17.91 15.60
CA ASP A 214 -3.56 17.68 16.92
C ASP A 214 -2.58 17.93 18.06
N SER A 215 -1.33 17.48 17.89
CA SER A 215 -0.26 17.71 18.87
C SER A 215 0.06 19.20 19.02
N ALA A 216 0.09 19.95 17.92
CA ALA A 216 0.27 21.40 17.95
C ALA A 216 -0.89 22.11 18.66
N ALA A 217 -2.14 21.69 18.42
CA ALA A 217 -3.32 22.21 19.11
C ALA A 217 -3.28 21.93 20.62
N ALA A 218 -2.89 20.71 21.02
CA ALA A 218 -2.73 20.32 22.42
C ALA A 218 -1.63 21.15 23.11
N ALA A 219 -0.51 21.41 22.43
CA ALA A 219 0.56 22.27 22.93
C ALA A 219 0.08 23.71 23.12
N ALA A 220 -0.68 24.27 22.17
CA ALA A 220 -1.26 25.60 22.28
C ALA A 220 -2.25 25.70 23.46
N ALA A 221 -3.13 24.72 23.63
CA ALA A 221 -4.05 24.65 24.77
C ALA A 221 -3.30 24.58 26.11
N SER A 222 -2.22 23.79 26.17
CA SER A 222 -1.36 23.69 27.36
C SER A 222 -0.67 25.02 27.68
N ALA A 223 -0.22 25.75 26.66
CA ALA A 223 0.36 27.09 26.85
C ALA A 223 -0.68 28.08 27.41
N THR A 224 -1.91 28.07 26.90
CA THR A 224 -3.01 28.88 27.46
C THR A 224 -3.30 28.52 28.91
N ALA A 225 -3.38 27.22 29.24
CA ALA A 225 -3.61 26.77 30.61
C ALA A 225 -2.48 27.20 31.57
N ALA A 226 -1.23 27.18 31.10
CA ALA A 226 -0.09 27.68 31.87
C ALA A 226 -0.19 29.19 32.11
N GLN A 227 -0.59 29.97 31.10
CA GLN A 227 -0.81 31.41 31.24
C GLN A 227 -1.92 31.71 32.27
N THR A 228 -3.07 31.04 32.18
CA THR A 228 -4.15 31.19 33.18
C THR A 228 -3.68 30.82 34.59
N SER A 229 -2.83 29.80 34.72
CA SER A 229 -2.26 29.41 36.01
C SER A 229 -1.32 30.49 36.57
N ALA A 230 -0.52 31.13 35.71
CA ALA A 230 0.34 32.25 36.10
C ALA A 230 -0.49 33.47 36.57
N GLU A 231 -1.57 33.81 35.85
CA GLU A 231 -2.49 34.88 36.24
C GLU A 231 -3.14 34.61 37.61
N ARG A 232 -3.58 33.37 37.86
CA ARG A 232 -4.11 32.94 39.17
C ARG A 232 -3.07 33.06 40.28
N ALA A 233 -1.82 32.71 40.01
CA ALA A 233 -0.73 32.87 40.97
C ALA A 233 -0.52 34.35 41.33
N GLY A 234 -0.50 35.25 40.34
CA GLY A 234 -0.39 36.70 40.57
C GLY A 234 -1.57 37.29 41.35
N ALA A 235 -2.80 36.83 41.07
CA ALA A 235 -3.97 37.20 41.84
C ALA A 235 -3.87 36.73 43.31
N SER A 236 -3.39 35.51 43.53
CA SER A 236 -3.15 34.97 44.87
C SER A 236 -2.06 35.74 45.63
N GLU A 237 -1.00 36.17 44.96
CA GLU A 237 0.04 37.03 45.56
C GLU A 237 -0.54 38.37 46.01
N THR A 238 -1.38 38.98 45.16
CA THR A 238 -2.06 40.24 45.49
C THR A 238 -2.98 40.07 46.70
N ALA A 239 -3.79 39.01 46.72
CA ALA A 239 -4.66 38.69 47.85
C ALA A 239 -3.88 38.47 49.16
N ALA A 240 -2.70 37.84 49.09
CA ALA A 240 -1.83 37.66 50.24
C ALA A 240 -1.31 39.01 50.78
N LYS A 241 -0.84 39.93 49.91
CA LYS A 241 -0.40 41.27 50.30
C LYS A 241 -1.53 42.11 50.91
N THR A 242 -2.74 42.00 50.37
CA THR A 242 -3.93 42.63 50.96
C THR A 242 -4.21 42.07 52.36
N SER A 243 -4.12 40.75 52.53
CA SER A 243 -4.33 40.10 53.84
C SER A 243 -3.27 40.52 54.86
N GLU A 244 -2.01 40.65 54.46
CA GLU A 244 -0.91 41.17 55.30
C GLU A 244 -1.20 42.60 55.77
N THR A 245 -1.67 43.47 54.86
CA THR A 245 -2.06 44.85 55.19
C THR A 245 -3.20 44.88 56.20
N GLN A 246 -4.25 44.07 55.98
CA GLN A 246 -5.39 43.98 56.90
C GLN A 246 -4.98 43.48 58.29
N ALA A 247 -4.06 42.51 58.36
CA ALA A 247 -3.52 42.02 59.62
C ALA A 247 -2.72 43.12 60.36
N ALA A 248 -1.91 43.89 59.64
CA ALA A 248 -1.18 45.02 60.21
C ALA A 248 -2.11 46.12 60.74
N SER A 249 -3.17 46.47 60.00
CA SER A 249 -4.21 47.40 60.47
C SER A 249 -4.89 46.89 61.73
N SER A 250 -5.31 45.62 61.74
CA SER A 250 -5.97 44.99 62.90
C SER A 250 -5.07 45.00 64.15
N ALA A 251 -3.76 44.79 63.97
CA ALA A 251 -2.78 44.90 65.06
C ALA A 251 -2.66 46.34 65.59
N GLY A 252 -2.70 47.33 64.70
CA GLY A 252 -2.75 48.75 65.07
C GLY A 252 -3.99 49.11 65.89
N ASP A 253 -5.16 48.67 65.45
CA ASP A 253 -6.43 48.89 66.15
C ASP A 253 -6.44 48.23 67.54
N ALA A 254 -5.87 47.02 67.66
CA ALA A 254 -5.67 46.35 68.93
C ALA A 254 -4.74 47.14 69.87
N GLY A 255 -3.64 47.70 69.35
CA GLY A 255 -2.73 48.55 70.11
C GLY A 255 -3.37 49.86 70.57
N ALA A 256 -4.18 50.50 69.72
CA ALA A 256 -4.96 51.67 70.08
C ALA A 256 -5.99 51.35 71.18
N SER A 257 -6.66 50.20 71.07
CA SER A 257 -7.61 49.71 72.07
C SER A 257 -6.93 49.45 73.43
N ALA A 258 -5.73 48.86 73.43
CA ALA A 258 -4.94 48.66 74.64
C ALA A 258 -4.52 50.00 75.29
N THR A 259 -4.13 50.98 74.48
CA THR A 259 -3.80 52.34 74.95
C THR A 259 -5.01 53.04 75.57
N ALA A 260 -6.18 52.91 74.92
CA ALA A 260 -7.43 53.43 75.44
C ALA A 260 -7.79 52.78 76.78
N ALA A 261 -7.65 51.46 76.91
CA ALA A 261 -7.89 50.74 78.15
C ALA A 261 -6.97 51.21 79.29
N ALA A 262 -5.66 51.38 79.03
CA ALA A 262 -4.72 51.92 80.01
C ALA A 262 -5.04 53.37 80.42
N ALA A 263 -5.49 54.20 79.47
CA ALA A 263 -5.96 55.55 79.78
C ALA A 263 -7.22 55.52 80.66
N SER A 264 -8.17 54.61 80.38
CA SER A 264 -9.35 54.39 81.20
C SER A 264 -9.00 53.90 82.62
N GLU A 265 -8.02 53.00 82.76
CA GLU A 265 -7.51 52.56 84.07
C GLU A 265 -6.92 53.73 84.86
N LYS A 266 -6.08 54.56 84.22
CA LYS A 266 -5.52 55.77 84.83
C LYS A 266 -6.61 56.76 85.25
N ALA A 267 -7.63 56.96 84.41
CA ALA A 267 -8.77 57.81 84.72
C ALA A 267 -9.56 57.27 85.93
N ALA A 268 -9.81 55.96 85.98
CA ALA A 268 -10.48 55.32 87.11
C ALA A 268 -9.67 55.47 88.41
N ALA A 269 -8.34 55.31 88.36
CA ALA A 269 -7.46 55.54 89.49
C ALA A 269 -7.49 57.00 89.98
N ALA A 270 -7.53 57.96 89.04
CA ALA A 270 -7.68 59.39 89.38
C ALA A 270 -9.02 59.66 90.06
N SER A 271 -10.12 59.16 89.51
CA SER A 271 -11.46 59.28 90.13
C SER A 271 -11.52 58.64 91.52
N ALA A 272 -10.84 57.50 91.74
CA ALA A 272 -10.74 56.89 93.07
C ALA A 272 -9.97 57.77 94.06
N ALA A 273 -8.90 58.44 93.61
CA ALA A 273 -8.14 59.38 94.43
C ALA A 273 -8.96 60.65 94.77
N GLU A 274 -9.73 61.17 93.81
CA GLU A 274 -10.67 62.27 94.04
C GLU A 274 -11.78 61.88 95.03
N ALA A 275 -12.29 60.66 94.95
CA ALA A 275 -13.26 60.14 95.92
C ALA A 275 -12.66 60.06 97.34
N LYS A 276 -11.43 59.56 97.48
CA LYS A 276 -10.72 59.50 98.77
C LYS A 276 -10.38 60.88 99.34
N THR A 277 -10.06 61.83 98.46
CA THR A 277 -9.88 63.24 98.83
C THR A 277 -11.21 63.83 99.32
N SER A 278 -12.31 63.53 98.63
CA SER A 278 -13.66 63.96 99.04
C SER A 278 -14.08 63.35 100.38
N GLU A 279 -13.77 62.08 100.64
CA GLU A 279 -13.97 61.42 101.93
C GLU A 279 -13.16 62.11 103.05
N THR A 280 -11.89 62.43 102.78
CA THR A 280 -11.02 63.17 103.71
C THR A 280 -11.57 64.57 104.00
N ASN A 281 -12.03 65.28 102.97
CA ASN A 281 -12.66 66.58 103.10
C ASN A 281 -13.93 66.49 103.95
N ALA A 282 -14.78 65.50 103.70
CA ALA A 282 -15.99 65.25 104.49
C ALA A 282 -15.66 64.95 105.96
N ALA A 283 -14.65 64.12 106.23
CA ALA A 283 -14.18 63.83 107.58
C ALA A 283 -13.62 65.09 108.29
N THR A 284 -12.89 65.94 107.56
CA THR A 284 -12.38 67.22 108.06
C THR A 284 -13.51 68.21 108.35
N SER A 285 -14.53 68.28 107.48
CA SER A 285 -15.72 69.07 107.75
C SER A 285 -16.46 68.58 108.98
N ALA A 286 -16.60 67.25 109.16
CA ALA A 286 -17.22 66.67 110.35
C ALA A 286 -16.44 66.98 111.64
N SER A 287 -15.11 66.88 111.63
CA SER A 287 -14.28 67.23 112.79
C SER A 287 -14.35 68.72 113.11
N THR A 288 -14.37 69.59 112.08
CA THR A 288 -14.58 71.03 112.24
C THR A 288 -15.94 71.32 112.86
N SER A 289 -17.02 70.69 112.38
CA SER A 289 -18.35 70.83 112.97
C SER A 289 -18.39 70.36 114.43
N ALA A 290 -17.71 69.26 114.77
CA ALA A 290 -17.61 68.78 116.15
C ALA A 290 -16.82 69.73 117.06
N ALA A 291 -15.74 70.33 116.56
CA ALA A 291 -14.99 71.36 117.27
C ALA A 291 -15.84 72.61 117.50
N SER A 292 -16.61 73.06 116.50
CA SER A 292 -17.57 74.16 116.65
C SER A 292 -18.66 73.85 117.69
N ALA A 293 -19.18 72.61 117.71
CA ALA A 293 -20.14 72.19 118.73
C ALA A 293 -19.54 72.21 120.15
N THR A 294 -18.27 71.81 120.28
CA THR A 294 -17.53 71.85 121.55
C THR A 294 -17.24 73.29 122.00
N ALA A 295 -16.92 74.18 121.07
CA ALA A 295 -16.79 75.61 121.36
C ALA A 295 -18.12 76.21 121.83
N ALA A 296 -19.23 75.87 121.16
CA ALA A 296 -20.56 76.31 121.57
C ALA A 296 -20.95 75.78 122.96
N SER A 297 -20.64 74.52 123.28
CA SER A 297 -20.91 73.95 124.61
C SER A 297 -20.02 74.57 125.71
N SER A 298 -18.77 74.90 125.38
CA SER A 298 -17.88 75.66 126.26
C SER A 298 -18.44 77.06 126.53
N SER A 299 -18.83 77.80 125.49
CA SER A 299 -19.46 79.11 125.64
C SER A 299 -20.78 79.06 126.42
N ALA A 300 -21.59 78.00 126.24
CA ALA A 300 -22.80 77.79 127.05
C ALA A 300 -22.47 77.54 128.53
N SER A 301 -21.38 76.80 128.81
CA SER A 301 -20.89 76.56 130.17
C SER A 301 -20.33 77.82 130.82
N GLU A 302 -19.61 78.64 130.06
CA GLU A 302 -19.17 79.97 130.48
C GLU A 302 -20.37 80.89 130.79
N ALA A 303 -21.38 80.90 129.93
CA ALA A 303 -22.63 81.64 130.17
C ALA A 303 -23.35 81.14 131.43
N SER A 304 -23.42 79.82 131.65
CA SER A 304 -23.97 79.23 132.88
C SER A 304 -23.17 79.62 134.13
N THR A 305 -21.85 79.69 134.02
CA THR A 305 -20.97 80.13 135.12
C THR A 305 -21.19 81.61 135.43
N HIS A 306 -21.39 82.43 134.39
CA HIS A 306 -21.71 83.85 134.54
C HIS A 306 -23.10 84.06 135.17
N ALA A 307 -24.08 83.25 134.80
CA ALA A 307 -25.40 83.25 135.44
C ALA A 307 -25.29 82.87 136.93
N ALA A 308 -24.54 81.82 137.28
CA ALA A 308 -24.30 81.44 138.68
C ALA A 308 -23.52 82.52 139.47
N ALA A 309 -22.57 83.21 138.83
CA ALA A 309 -21.87 84.35 139.42
C ALA A 309 -22.81 85.55 139.64
N SER A 310 -23.78 85.75 138.73
CA SER A 310 -24.84 86.75 138.88
C SER A 310 -25.77 86.43 140.04
N ASP A 311 -26.21 85.17 140.19
CA ASP A 311 -27.03 84.71 141.32
C ASP A 311 -26.29 84.85 142.66
N THR A 312 -24.98 84.55 142.67
CA THR A 312 -24.12 84.75 143.86
C THR A 312 -24.03 86.24 144.21
N SER A 313 -23.88 87.10 143.20
CA SER A 313 -23.84 88.57 143.39
C SER A 313 -25.17 89.11 143.90
N ALA A 314 -26.31 88.59 143.42
CA ALA A 314 -27.64 88.93 143.92
C ALA A 314 -27.83 88.49 145.38
N SER A 315 -27.32 87.32 145.75
CA SER A 315 -27.35 86.79 147.12
C SER A 315 -26.53 87.66 148.09
N LEU A 316 -25.36 88.11 147.67
CA LEU A 316 -24.51 89.04 148.44
C LEU A 316 -25.18 90.42 148.60
N ALA A 317 -25.88 90.92 147.58
CA ALA A 317 -26.66 92.14 147.67
C ALA A 317 -27.82 92.04 148.68
N ALA A 318 -28.51 90.89 148.73
CA ALA A 318 -29.59 90.64 149.69
C ALA A 318 -29.08 90.58 151.15
N GLN A 319 -27.90 90.01 151.38
CA GLN A 319 -27.26 90.02 152.71
C GLN A 319 -26.84 91.43 153.15
N SER A 320 -26.33 92.24 152.22
CA SER A 320 -25.98 93.65 152.47
C SER A 320 -27.20 94.50 152.86
N SER A 321 -28.34 94.29 152.18
CA SER A 321 -29.61 94.93 152.52
C SER A 321 -30.09 94.56 153.94
N THR A 322 -29.99 93.29 154.31
CA THR A 322 -30.41 92.81 155.64
C THR A 322 -29.51 93.38 156.75
N ALA A 323 -28.20 93.49 156.49
CA ALA A 323 -27.24 94.11 157.42
C ALA A 323 -27.48 95.62 157.61
N ALA A 324 -27.89 96.33 156.54
CA ALA A 324 -28.22 97.75 156.60
C ALA A 324 -29.49 98.03 157.42
N GLY A 325 -30.53 97.20 157.30
CA GLY A 325 -31.77 97.33 158.09
C GLY A 325 -31.55 97.13 159.59
N ALA A 326 -30.66 96.22 159.98
CA ALA A 326 -30.31 95.98 161.38
C ALA A 326 -29.50 97.13 162.01
N ALA A 327 -28.79 97.92 161.21
CA ALA A 327 -28.01 99.07 161.68
C ALA A 327 -28.89 100.30 161.95
N ALA A 328 -29.91 100.55 161.11
CA ALA A 328 -30.83 101.67 161.26
C ALA A 328 -31.65 101.58 162.56
N THR A 329 -32.16 100.38 162.88
CA THR A 329 -32.99 100.15 164.08
C THR A 329 -32.23 100.41 165.38
N ARG A 330 -30.91 100.15 165.43
CA ARG A 330 -30.06 100.41 166.60
C ARG A 330 -29.78 101.89 166.84
N ALA A 331 -29.82 102.70 165.79
CA ALA A 331 -29.61 104.15 165.90
C ALA A 331 -30.84 104.86 166.45
N GLU A 332 -32.05 104.40 166.12
CA GLU A 332 -33.31 104.96 166.64
C GLU A 332 -33.51 104.71 168.15
N ASP A 333 -33.18 103.49 168.62
CA ASP A 333 -33.26 103.16 170.06
C ASP A 333 -32.24 103.92 170.92
N ALA A 334 -31.09 104.28 170.35
CA ALA A 334 -30.06 105.06 171.05
C ALA A 334 -30.45 106.55 171.19
N ALA A 335 -31.17 107.11 170.21
CA ALA A 335 -31.62 108.49 170.23
C ALA A 335 -32.73 108.71 171.28
N LYS A 336 -33.70 107.80 171.38
CA LYS A 336 -34.79 107.88 172.37
C LYS A 336 -34.31 107.87 173.82
N ARG A 337 -33.22 107.14 174.09
CA ARG A 337 -32.55 107.07 175.40
C ARG A 337 -31.82 108.35 175.81
N ALA A 338 -31.42 109.19 174.85
CA ALA A 338 -30.71 110.43 175.13
C ALA A 338 -31.68 111.59 175.47
N GLU A 339 -32.88 111.60 174.89
CA GLU A 339 -33.92 112.60 175.22
C GLU A 339 -34.50 112.38 176.63
N ASP A 340 -34.72 111.13 177.05
CA ASP A 340 -35.22 110.80 178.40
C ASP A 340 -34.25 111.16 179.54
N ILE A 341 -32.94 111.28 179.27
CA ILE A 341 -31.93 111.66 180.28
C ILE A 341 -31.87 113.19 180.45
N ALA A 342 -32.19 113.96 179.42
CA ALA A 342 -32.13 115.41 179.47
C ALA A 342 -33.31 116.03 180.25
N ASP A 343 -34.49 115.40 180.22
CA ASP A 343 -35.71 115.93 180.86
C ASP A 343 -35.74 115.73 182.39
N VAL A 344 -34.93 114.79 182.92
CA VAL A 344 -34.86 114.46 184.36
C VAL A 344 -33.92 115.40 185.14
N ILE A 345 -33.08 116.21 184.48
CA ILE A 345 -32.16 117.14 185.15
C ILE A 345 -32.80 118.53 185.29
N SER A 346 -33.94 118.57 185.98
CA SER A 346 -34.52 119.80 186.56
C SER A 346 -33.77 120.16 187.84
N LEU A 347 -32.82 121.09 187.77
CA LEU A 347 -32.09 121.63 188.93
C LEU A 347 -32.80 122.88 189.47
N GLU A 348 -33.56 122.69 190.55
CA GLU A 348 -34.25 123.71 191.37
C GLU A 348 -33.31 124.37 192.41
N ASP A 349 -33.67 125.57 192.88
CA ASP A 349 -32.95 126.40 193.88
C ASP A 349 -33.02 125.81 195.31
N ALA A 350 -31.96 125.98 196.12
CA ALA A 350 -32.01 125.62 197.55
C ALA A 350 -32.80 126.60 198.39
N SER A 351 -33.57 126.05 199.33
CA SER A 351 -34.30 126.74 200.40
C SER A 351 -33.89 126.19 201.78
N LEU A 352 -34.32 126.83 202.87
CA LEU A 352 -33.95 126.49 204.25
C LEU A 352 -34.45 125.12 204.77
N THR A 353 -35.08 124.30 203.92
CA THR A 353 -35.57 122.96 204.29
C THR A 353 -35.04 121.84 203.39
N LYS A 354 -34.26 122.12 202.32
CA LYS A 354 -33.63 121.12 201.45
C LYS A 354 -32.32 121.62 200.82
N LYS A 355 -31.35 120.72 200.61
CA LYS A 355 -30.09 121.04 199.92
C LYS A 355 -30.33 121.32 198.43
N GLY A 356 -29.85 122.46 197.95
CA GLY A 356 -29.85 122.88 196.54
C GLY A 356 -28.64 123.79 196.25
N ILE A 357 -28.63 124.46 195.09
CA ILE A 357 -27.53 125.29 194.59
C ILE A 357 -27.84 126.77 194.87
N VAL A 358 -26.85 127.60 195.28
CA VAL A 358 -27.03 129.05 195.59
C VAL A 358 -25.98 129.90 194.85
N LYS A 359 -26.37 131.08 194.38
CA LYS A 359 -25.53 132.03 193.60
C LYS A 359 -24.75 132.99 194.52
N LEU A 360 -23.44 133.14 194.28
CA LEU A 360 -22.50 133.87 195.14
C LEU A 360 -22.19 135.31 194.61
N SER A 361 -22.06 136.31 195.51
CA SER A 361 -21.89 137.76 195.25
C SER A 361 -20.63 138.37 195.93
N SER A 362 -19.97 139.38 195.34
CA SER A 362 -18.66 139.91 195.80
C SER A 362 -18.61 141.42 196.11
N ALA A 363 -19.74 142.07 196.40
CA ALA A 363 -19.81 143.49 196.76
C ALA A 363 -19.69 143.71 198.28
N THR A 364 -18.96 144.74 198.70
CA THR A 364 -18.60 145.05 200.09
C THR A 364 -19.63 145.94 200.82
N ASP A 365 -20.67 146.37 200.12
CA ASP A 365 -21.71 147.34 200.51
C ASP A 365 -23.08 147.01 199.86
N SER A 366 -23.56 145.75 199.97
CA SER A 366 -24.78 145.28 199.29
C SER A 366 -25.99 145.10 200.22
N ASP A 367 -27.12 145.71 199.85
CA ASP A 367 -28.41 145.66 200.58
C ASP A 367 -29.35 144.51 200.13
N SER A 368 -28.82 143.46 199.49
CA SER A 368 -29.65 142.41 198.86
C SER A 368 -29.77 141.14 199.72
N GLU A 369 -31.01 140.76 200.05
CA GLU A 369 -31.33 139.52 200.81
C GLU A 369 -31.44 138.26 199.93
N ALA A 370 -31.29 138.39 198.61
CA ALA A 370 -31.50 137.29 197.64
C ALA A 370 -30.20 136.64 197.12
N LEU A 371 -29.04 137.09 197.59
CA LEU A 371 -27.71 136.63 197.14
C LEU A 371 -26.81 136.33 198.34
N ALA A 372 -26.01 135.26 198.26
CA ALA A 372 -25.06 134.91 199.33
C ALA A 372 -23.69 135.57 199.13
N ALA A 373 -23.14 136.22 200.16
CA ALA A 373 -21.84 136.92 200.11
C ALA A 373 -20.65 135.94 199.96
N THR A 374 -19.67 136.31 199.12
CA THR A 374 -18.37 135.64 199.01
C THR A 374 -17.41 136.13 200.09
N PRO A 375 -16.36 135.35 200.42
CA PRO A 375 -15.29 135.78 201.30
C PRO A 375 -14.59 137.11 200.90
N LYS A 376 -14.76 137.60 199.65
CA LYS A 376 -14.27 138.92 199.22
C LYS A 376 -15.14 140.10 199.73
N ALA A 377 -16.43 139.87 199.97
CA ALA A 377 -17.37 140.88 200.45
C ALA A 377 -17.33 141.09 201.98
N VAL A 378 -17.04 140.04 202.77
CA VAL A 378 -17.09 140.07 204.25
C VAL A 378 -15.76 140.56 204.88
N HIS A 379 -14.75 140.88 204.07
CA HIS A 379 -13.42 141.27 204.54
C HIS A 379 -12.93 142.65 204.04
N ALA A 380 -13.82 143.49 203.51
CA ALA A 380 -13.56 144.93 203.44
C ALA A 380 -14.30 145.65 204.57
N VAL A 381 -13.69 145.59 205.76
CA VAL A 381 -13.45 146.72 206.68
C VAL A 381 -12.05 146.52 207.25
#